data_AF-G0U4C7-F1
#
_entry.id   AF-G0U4C7-F1
#
_cell.length_a   1.000
_cell.length_b   1.000
_cell.length_c   1.000
_cell.angle_alpha   90.00
_cell.angle_beta   90.00
_cell.angle_gamma   90.00
#
_symmetry.space_group_name_H-M   'P 1'
#
loop_
_entity.id
_entity.type
_entity.pdbx_description
1 polymer ?
#
loop_
_entity_poly.entity_id
_entity_poly.type
_entity_poly.pdbx_seq_one_letter_code
_entity_poly.pdbx_strand_id
1 'polypeptide(L)'
;MSSRLRRVAAGQLASISFCPFDVVIYSCTRHLSVRTEDFFSKEAISHARRVSWVPHTTEKKQGVFAKLARSNFGDPLPSSFTQEPYFEEEIEAHRKYHRPDVYIYRYNVSPTHLSLRE
;
A
#
# COMPACT_ATOMS: atom_id res chain seq x y z
N MET A 1 30.36 21.30 -19.17
CA MET A 1 29.34 22.20 -18.59
C MET A 1 28.42 22.68 -19.72
N SER A 2 27.19 22.16 -19.81
CA SER A 2 26.12 22.78 -20.61
C SER A 2 24.78 22.15 -20.21
N SER A 3 24.09 22.78 -19.26
CA SER A 3 22.77 22.37 -18.80
C SER A 3 21.69 22.99 -19.70
N ARG A 4 21.10 22.21 -20.61
CA ARG A 4 19.92 22.61 -21.38
C ARG A 4 18.66 22.42 -20.53
N LEU A 5 18.23 23.47 -19.84
CA LEU A 5 16.92 23.54 -19.21
C LEU A 5 15.85 23.70 -20.30
N ARG A 6 15.10 22.62 -20.56
CA ARG A 6 13.89 22.67 -21.40
C ARG A 6 12.79 23.39 -20.61
N ARG A 7 12.37 24.57 -21.07
CA ARG A 7 11.13 25.21 -20.60
C ARG A 7 9.95 24.36 -21.07
N VAL A 8 9.20 23.80 -20.14
CA VAL A 8 7.90 23.17 -20.43
C VAL A 8 6.86 24.29 -20.43
N ALA A 9 6.10 24.36 -21.52
CA ALA A 9 5.14 25.41 -21.84
C ALA A 9 4.04 25.53 -20.75
N ALA A 10 3.79 26.76 -20.30
CA ALA A 10 2.60 27.08 -19.54
C ALA A 10 1.38 26.98 -20.47
N GLY A 11 0.43 26.11 -20.13
CA GLY A 11 -0.82 25.97 -20.86
C GLY A 11 -1.63 27.28 -20.80
N GLN A 12 -1.86 27.89 -21.96
CA GLN A 12 -2.84 28.95 -22.15
C GLN A 12 -4.25 28.38 -21.90
N LEU A 13 -4.91 28.83 -20.83
CA LEU A 13 -6.34 28.64 -20.66
C LEU A 13 -7.07 29.86 -21.21
N ALA A 14 -7.92 29.62 -22.21
CA ALA A 14 -8.72 30.59 -22.92
C ALA A 14 -9.67 31.34 -21.96
N SER A 15 -9.71 32.66 -22.08
CA SER A 15 -10.66 33.54 -21.40
C SER A 15 -12.02 33.46 -22.08
N ILE A 16 -13.05 33.02 -21.36
CA ILE A 16 -14.46 33.12 -21.78
C ILE A 16 -15.08 34.36 -21.11
N SER A 17 -15.80 35.12 -21.93
CA SER A 17 -16.48 36.41 -21.67
C SER A 17 -17.47 36.37 -20.50
N PHE A 18 -17.53 37.49 -19.76
CA PHE A 18 -18.30 37.75 -18.54
C PHE A 18 -19.82 37.94 -18.73
N CYS A 19 -20.59 37.48 -17.74
CA CYS A 19 -21.88 38.05 -17.29
C CYS A 19 -21.80 38.26 -15.75
N PRO A 20 -22.46 39.28 -15.16
CA PRO A 20 -22.15 39.77 -13.82
C PRO A 20 -23.07 39.15 -12.75
N PHE A 21 -22.57 38.17 -12.01
CA PHE A 21 -23.04 37.84 -10.67
C PHE A 21 -21.81 37.48 -9.84
N ASP A 22 -21.44 38.38 -8.92
CA ASP A 22 -20.25 38.26 -8.07
C ASP A 22 -20.42 37.13 -7.03
N VAL A 23 -20.24 35.89 -7.47
CA VAL A 23 -19.78 34.82 -6.61
C VAL A 23 -18.26 34.92 -6.62
N VAL A 24 -17.70 35.57 -5.60
CA VAL A 24 -16.26 35.56 -5.34
C VAL A 24 -15.88 34.14 -4.93
N ILE A 25 -15.64 33.29 -5.93
CA ILE A 25 -14.91 32.04 -5.74
C ILE A 25 -13.50 32.49 -5.38
N TYR A 26 -13.19 32.52 -4.08
CA TYR A 26 -11.80 32.51 -3.62
C TYR A 26 -11.17 31.24 -4.18
N SER A 27 -10.62 31.32 -5.38
CA SER A 27 -9.71 30.34 -5.92
C SER A 27 -8.46 30.42 -5.05
N CYS A 28 -8.48 29.66 -3.96
CA CYS A 28 -7.27 29.34 -3.23
C CYS A 28 -6.40 28.53 -4.19
N THR A 29 -5.58 29.22 -4.97
CA THR A 29 -4.52 28.64 -5.78
C THR A 29 -3.52 28.05 -4.80
N ARG A 30 -3.74 26.78 -4.42
CA ARG A 30 -2.76 26.04 -3.64
C ARG A 30 -1.49 25.98 -4.48
N HIS A 31 -0.47 26.73 -4.09
CA HIS A 31 0.86 26.64 -4.70
C HIS A 31 1.46 25.27 -4.35
N LEU A 32 1.21 24.28 -5.21
CA LEU A 32 1.88 22.99 -5.15
C LEU A 32 3.29 23.14 -5.73
N SER A 33 4.28 22.58 -5.03
CA SER A 33 5.66 22.49 -5.47
C SER A 33 6.02 21.04 -5.80
N VAL A 34 7.12 20.85 -6.54
CA VAL A 34 7.64 19.52 -6.84
C VAL A 34 8.07 18.84 -5.54
N ARG A 35 7.53 17.65 -5.25
CA ARG A 35 7.86 16.86 -4.06
C ARG A 35 8.69 15.65 -4.44
N THR A 36 9.67 15.30 -3.61
CA THR A 36 10.47 14.09 -3.81
C THR A 36 9.68 12.80 -3.65
N GLU A 37 8.55 12.88 -2.93
CA GLU A 37 7.61 11.77 -2.74
C GLU A 37 6.99 11.31 -4.07
N ASP A 38 6.88 12.20 -5.05
CA ASP A 38 6.29 11.90 -6.36
C ASP A 38 7.31 11.25 -7.32
N PHE A 39 8.62 11.28 -6.99
CA PHE A 39 9.66 10.71 -7.84
C PHE A 39 9.78 9.19 -7.72
N PHE A 40 9.52 8.64 -6.53
CA PHE A 40 9.77 7.23 -6.23
C PHE A 40 8.47 6.54 -5.84
N SER A 41 8.05 5.58 -6.67
CA SER A 41 6.87 4.76 -6.37
C SER A 41 7.14 3.79 -5.22
N LYS A 42 6.13 3.62 -4.36
CA LYS A 42 6.16 2.66 -3.25
C LYS A 42 5.49 1.35 -3.65
N GLU A 43 5.86 0.27 -2.97
CA GLU A 43 5.21 -1.03 -3.19
C GLU A 43 3.75 -1.02 -2.68
N ALA A 44 2.83 -1.49 -3.52
CA ALA A 44 1.42 -1.63 -3.19
C ALA A 44 1.15 -2.99 -2.51
N ILE A 45 1.64 -3.17 -1.28
CA ILE A 45 1.40 -4.37 -0.47
C ILE A 45 0.21 -4.16 0.48
N SER A 46 -0.67 -5.17 0.58
CA SER A 46 -1.81 -5.13 1.49
C SER A 46 -1.37 -5.17 2.96
N HIS A 47 -2.21 -4.66 3.85
CA HIS A 47 -1.91 -4.62 5.27
C HIS A 47 -1.61 -6.01 5.85
N ALA A 48 -2.44 -7.02 5.54
CA ALA A 48 -2.27 -8.39 6.02
C ALA A 48 -0.96 -9.06 5.54
N ARG A 49 -0.43 -8.68 4.36
CA ARG A 49 0.83 -9.22 3.82
C ARG A 49 2.06 -8.42 4.25
N ARG A 50 1.85 -7.23 4.82
CA ARG A 50 2.91 -6.32 5.26
C ARG A 50 3.45 -6.78 6.61
N VAL A 51 4.78 -6.83 6.73
CA VAL A 51 5.44 -7.30 7.96
C VAL A 51 5.33 -6.25 9.07
N SER A 52 5.53 -4.98 8.74
CA SER A 52 5.40 -3.88 9.71
C SER A 52 5.17 -2.54 9.00
N TRP A 53 4.71 -1.53 9.75
CA TRP A 53 4.56 -0.16 9.25
C TRP A 53 5.80 0.73 9.47
N VAL A 54 6.89 0.16 9.96
CA VAL A 54 8.15 0.87 10.19
C VAL A 54 8.72 1.37 8.84
N PRO A 55 9.27 2.61 8.77
CA PRO A 55 9.84 3.18 7.55
C PRO A 55 10.93 2.30 6.91
N HIS A 56 11.65 1.52 7.70
CA HIS A 56 12.74 0.65 7.22
C HIS A 56 12.26 -0.64 6.53
N THR A 57 10.98 -1.00 6.66
CA THR A 57 10.40 -2.21 6.05
C THR A 57 9.31 -1.89 5.04
N THR A 58 9.18 -0.62 4.62
CA THR A 58 8.18 -0.20 3.64
C THR A 58 8.59 -0.52 2.21
N GLU A 59 9.89 -0.69 1.99
CA GLU A 59 10.47 -1.05 0.70
C GLU A 59 10.31 -2.55 0.40
N LYS A 60 10.49 -2.90 -0.88
CA LYS A 60 10.32 -4.28 -1.37
C LYS A 60 11.18 -5.29 -0.63
N LYS A 61 10.59 -6.44 -0.26
CA LYS A 61 11.30 -7.56 0.42
C LYS A 61 12.54 -8.04 -0.36
N GLN A 62 12.45 -8.10 -1.69
CA GLN A 62 13.56 -8.52 -2.56
C GLN A 62 14.74 -7.52 -2.55
N GLY A 63 14.52 -6.27 -2.12
CA GLY A 63 15.57 -5.25 -2.06
C GLY A 63 16.72 -5.61 -1.10
N VAL A 64 16.43 -6.37 -0.03
CA VAL A 64 17.47 -6.87 0.89
C VAL A 64 18.36 -7.88 0.16
N PHE A 65 17.76 -8.81 -0.57
CA PHE A 65 18.50 -9.80 -1.34
C PHE A 65 19.29 -9.16 -2.50
N ALA A 66 18.70 -8.21 -3.21
CA ALA A 66 19.37 -7.40 -4.24
C ALA A 66 20.61 -6.68 -3.68
N LYS A 67 20.46 -6.05 -2.51
CA LYS A 67 21.56 -5.37 -1.81
C LYS A 67 22.68 -6.33 -1.43
N LEU A 68 22.34 -7.52 -0.93
CA LEU A 68 23.32 -8.56 -0.58
C LEU A 68 24.06 -9.09 -1.81
N ALA A 69 23.33 -9.31 -2.91
CA ALA A 69 23.89 -9.79 -4.17
C ALA A 69 24.65 -8.70 -4.96
N ARG A 70 24.54 -7.42 -4.56
CA ARG A 70 25.09 -6.25 -5.28
C ARG A 70 24.61 -6.19 -6.74
N SER A 71 23.40 -6.68 -7.01
CA SER A 71 22.80 -6.76 -8.34
C SER A 71 21.38 -6.19 -8.34
N ASN A 72 20.91 -5.79 -9.52
CA ASN A 72 19.54 -5.31 -9.70
C ASN A 72 18.67 -6.44 -10.26
N PHE A 73 17.51 -6.67 -9.64
CA PHE A 73 16.49 -7.60 -10.13
C PHE A 73 15.32 -6.81 -10.72
N GLY A 74 14.83 -7.24 -11.89
CA GLY A 74 13.85 -6.51 -12.70
C GLY A 74 12.65 -7.35 -13.11
N ASP A 75 12.30 -8.38 -12.33
CA ASP A 75 11.21 -9.30 -12.68
C ASP A 75 9.85 -8.55 -12.66
N PRO A 76 9.18 -8.42 -13.83
CA PRO A 76 8.06 -7.48 -13.96
C PRO A 76 6.74 -8.00 -13.35
N LEU A 77 6.58 -9.31 -13.21
CA LEU A 77 5.32 -9.95 -12.76
C LEU A 77 5.62 -11.12 -11.81
N PRO A 78 5.85 -10.87 -10.52
CA PRO A 78 6.28 -11.92 -9.59
C PRO A 78 5.20 -12.98 -9.33
N SER A 79 3.94 -12.58 -9.15
CA SER A 79 2.77 -13.46 -9.03
C SER A 79 1.50 -12.61 -8.88
N SER A 80 0.40 -13.00 -9.53
CA SER A 80 -0.92 -12.42 -9.30
C SER A 80 -1.73 -13.29 -8.32
N PHE A 81 -2.71 -12.68 -7.65
CA PHE A 81 -3.75 -13.46 -6.99
C PHE A 81 -4.49 -14.32 -8.02
N THR A 82 -5.01 -15.47 -7.57
CA THR A 82 -5.90 -16.31 -8.37
C THR A 82 -7.25 -15.61 -8.57
N GLN A 83 -8.08 -16.13 -9.48
CA GLN A 83 -9.44 -15.63 -9.69
C GLN A 83 -10.28 -15.70 -8.41
N GLU A 84 -10.09 -16.74 -7.61
CA GLU A 84 -10.78 -16.97 -6.34
C GLU A 84 -9.75 -17.22 -5.22
N PRO A 85 -9.21 -16.15 -4.60
CA PRO A 85 -8.16 -16.28 -3.59
C PRO A 85 -8.76 -16.41 -2.19
N TYR A 86 -9.21 -17.62 -1.83
CA TYR A 86 -9.67 -17.94 -0.48
C TYR A 86 -8.50 -18.40 0.41
N PHE A 87 -8.44 -17.87 1.63
CA PHE A 87 -7.49 -18.25 2.65
C PHE A 87 -8.23 -18.56 3.95
N GLU A 88 -7.81 -19.60 4.66
CA GLU A 88 -8.33 -19.92 5.99
C GLU A 88 -7.82 -18.91 7.03
N GLU A 89 -8.53 -18.80 8.15
CA GLU A 89 -8.13 -17.95 9.26
C GLU A 89 -6.82 -18.46 9.90
N GLU A 90 -5.78 -17.62 9.88
CA GLU A 90 -4.54 -17.91 10.57
C GLU A 90 -4.64 -17.52 12.06
N ILE A 91 -4.18 -18.42 12.93
CA ILE A 91 -4.11 -18.21 14.37
C ILE A 91 -2.64 -18.17 14.83
N GLU A 92 -2.41 -17.60 16.00
CA GLU A 92 -1.06 -17.47 16.58
C GLU A 92 -0.29 -18.80 16.53
N ALA A 93 1.01 -18.72 16.18
CA ALA A 93 1.84 -19.90 15.93
C ALA A 93 1.80 -20.92 17.09
N HIS A 94 1.88 -20.46 18.34
CA HIS A 94 1.79 -21.36 19.50
C HIS A 94 0.40 -21.95 19.69
N ARG A 95 -0.65 -21.13 19.52
CA ARG A 95 -2.06 -21.55 19.70
C ARG A 95 -2.48 -22.55 18.64
N LYS A 96 -1.90 -22.50 17.44
CA LYS A 96 -2.18 -23.44 16.35
C LYS A 96 -1.89 -24.89 16.72
N TYR A 97 -0.78 -25.14 17.42
CA TYR A 97 -0.33 -26.48 17.75
C TYR A 97 -0.63 -26.91 19.18
N HIS A 98 -0.91 -25.96 20.08
CA HIS A 98 -1.18 -26.21 21.49
C HIS A 98 -2.56 -25.69 21.92
N ARG A 99 -3.56 -25.81 21.05
CA ARG A 99 -4.95 -25.50 21.40
C ARG A 99 -5.45 -26.56 22.38
N PRO A 100 -5.83 -26.20 23.62
CA PRO A 100 -6.34 -27.18 24.56
C PRO A 100 -7.71 -27.67 24.09
N ASP A 101 -8.00 -28.96 24.27
CA ASP A 101 -9.30 -29.55 23.93
C ASP A 101 -10.33 -29.29 25.05
N VAL A 102 -10.67 -28.02 25.23
CA VAL A 102 -11.68 -27.58 26.21
C VAL A 102 -13.00 -27.37 25.47
N TYR A 103 -14.06 -27.98 25.97
CA TYR A 103 -15.40 -27.83 25.40
C TYR A 103 -16.43 -27.52 26.49
N ILE A 104 -17.46 -26.75 26.11
CA ILE A 104 -18.60 -26.40 26.96
C ILE A 104 -19.86 -26.65 26.13
N TYR A 105 -20.75 -27.52 26.63
CA TYR A 105 -21.95 -27.96 25.93
C TYR A 105 -21.64 -28.49 24.50
N ARG A 106 -21.90 -27.69 23.47
CA ARG A 106 -21.68 -28.00 22.03
C ARG A 106 -20.64 -27.10 21.37
N TYR A 107 -19.72 -26.53 22.13
CA TYR A 107 -18.72 -25.61 21.62
C TYR A 107 -17.34 -25.94 22.14
N ASN A 108 -16.36 -25.94 21.25
CA ASN A 108 -14.95 -25.85 21.62
C ASN A 108 -14.61 -24.43 22.04
N VAL A 109 -13.94 -24.32 23.17
CA VAL A 109 -13.62 -23.04 23.82
C VAL A 109 -12.11 -22.94 23.95
N SER A 110 -11.52 -22.02 23.19
CA SER A 110 -10.13 -21.57 23.37
C SER A 110 -10.14 -20.15 23.93
N PRO A 111 -9.09 -19.71 24.65
CA PRO A 111 -8.97 -18.32 25.07
C PRO A 111 -9.11 -17.28 23.94
N THR A 112 -8.87 -17.69 22.69
CA THR A 112 -8.90 -16.81 21.51
C THR A 112 -10.01 -17.13 20.50
N HIS A 113 -10.61 -18.32 20.53
CA HIS A 113 -11.54 -18.77 19.48
C HIS A 113 -12.65 -19.67 20.04
N LEU A 114 -13.85 -19.54 19.47
CA LEU A 114 -14.97 -20.44 19.68
C LEU A 114 -15.22 -21.22 18.38
N SER A 115 -15.52 -22.52 18.47
CA SER A 115 -15.98 -23.29 17.32
C SER A 115 -17.07 -24.27 17.73
N LEU A 116 -17.98 -24.59 16.81
CA LEU A 116 -19.01 -25.60 17.06
C LEU A 116 -18.35 -26.98 17.23
N ARG A 117 -18.87 -27.77 18.17
CA ARG A 117 -18.52 -29.18 18.39
C ARG A 117 -19.82 -29.96 18.59
N GLU A 118 -19.95 -31.06 17.86
CA GLU A 118 -21.13 -31.94 17.88
C GLU A 118 -21.47 -32.45 19.28
#